data_AF-A0A9N9R2H6-F1
#
_entry.id   AF-A0A9N9R2H6-F1
#
_cell.length_a   1.000
_cell.length_b   1.000
_cell.length_c   1.000
_cell.angle_alpha   90.00
_cell.angle_beta   90.00
_cell.angle_gamma   90.00
#
_symmetry.space_group_name_H-M   'P 1'
#
loop_
_entity.id
_entity.type
_entity.pdbx_description
1 polymer ?
#
loop_
_entity_poly.entity_id
_entity_poly.type
_entity_poly.pdbx_seq_one_letter_code
_entity_poly.pdbx_strand_id
1 'polypeptide(L)'
;MAATEELTGILSRRQEINDKLEEGLEVKPKYKFVNVYTEFHEFSRKEIKQYEETFNKFDEGRDGFLDLTEVKRMMERLGAPQTHLGLKAMIAEVDEDGDNRISFREFLLIYRKARAGELETDSGLEAFARLTEINVDQVGVNGAKTFFEAKIEELSKSNKFHDEIIQEQEEKRREAEEKAMRRQRFKEKAALFQQ
;
A
#
# COMPACT_ATOMS: atom_id res chain seq x y z
N MET A 1 23.60 -7.00 28.18
CA MET A 1 24.50 -7.62 27.18
C MET A 1 24.13 -7.28 25.72
N ALA A 2 22.87 -6.96 25.39
CA ALA A 2 22.50 -6.58 24.00
C ALA A 2 23.07 -5.23 23.50
N ALA A 3 23.18 -4.22 24.39
CA ALA A 3 23.68 -2.89 24.01
C ALA A 3 25.16 -2.88 23.60
N THR A 4 25.98 -3.81 24.12
CA THR A 4 27.40 -3.92 23.80
C THR A 4 27.64 -4.53 22.42
N GLU A 5 26.84 -5.51 22.01
CA GLU A 5 26.90 -6.08 20.66
C GLU A 5 26.49 -5.08 19.58
N GLU A 6 25.40 -4.33 19.80
CA GLU A 6 24.99 -3.29 18.85
C GLU A 6 26.04 -2.17 18.71
N LEU A 7 26.63 -1.72 19.83
CA LEU A 7 27.68 -0.70 19.77
C LEU A 7 28.93 -1.21 19.04
N THR A 8 29.31 -2.47 19.28
CA THR A 8 30.45 -3.11 18.62
C THR A 8 30.22 -3.17 17.11
N GLY A 9 29.02 -3.57 16.66
CA GLY A 9 28.67 -3.58 15.24
C GLY A 9 28.69 -2.20 14.58
N ILE A 10 28.21 -1.16 15.29
CA ILE A 10 28.25 0.22 14.81
C ILE A 10 29.69 0.73 14.68
N LEU A 11 30.55 0.45 15.67
CA LEU A 11 31.95 0.86 15.66
C LEU A 11 32.75 0.17 14.56
N SER A 12 32.61 -1.15 14.42
CA SER A 12 33.27 -1.91 13.35
C SER A 12 32.85 -1.40 11.97
N ARG A 13 31.56 -1.12 11.77
CA ARG A 13 31.09 -0.55 10.51
C ARG A 13 31.67 0.84 10.25
N ARG A 14 31.75 1.69 11.27
CA ARG A 14 32.30 3.04 11.12
C ARG A 14 33.78 3.01 10.78
N GLN A 15 34.51 2.03 11.30
CA GLN A 15 35.91 1.80 10.99
C GLN A 15 36.10 1.35 9.53
N GLU A 16 35.32 0.37 9.05
CA GLU A 16 35.32 -0.03 7.63
C GLU A 16 35.02 1.12 6.66
N ILE A 17 34.13 2.04 7.05
CA ILE A 17 33.80 3.22 6.23
C ILE A 17 35.02 4.14 6.13
N ASN A 18 35.70 4.41 7.24
CA ASN A 18 36.87 5.27 7.28
C ASN A 18 38.02 4.67 6.47
N ASP A 19 38.30 3.37 6.63
CA ASP A 19 39.39 2.67 5.93
C ASP A 19 39.17 2.72 4.41
N LYS A 20 37.94 2.45 3.94
CA LYS A 20 37.61 2.51 2.51
C LYS A 20 37.65 3.92 1.93
N LEU A 21 37.24 4.93 2.71
CA LEU A 21 37.35 6.34 2.30
C LEU A 21 38.81 6.79 2.19
N GLU A 22 39.69 6.35 3.09
CA GLU A 22 41.13 6.62 3.01
C GLU A 22 41.77 5.99 1.77
N GLU A 23 41.32 4.78 1.39
CA GLU A 23 41.76 4.11 0.16
C GLU A 23 41.15 4.69 -1.13
N GLY A 24 40.30 5.72 -1.02
CA GLY A 24 39.60 6.33 -2.16
C GLY A 24 38.56 5.42 -2.80
N LEU A 25 38.14 4.37 -2.10
CA LEU A 25 37.13 3.41 -2.55
C LEU A 25 35.72 3.91 -2.22
N GLU A 26 34.79 3.62 -3.12
CA GLU A 26 33.38 3.96 -2.90
C GLU A 26 32.78 3.11 -1.77
N VAL A 27 32.21 3.78 -0.77
CA VAL A 27 31.56 3.12 0.37
C VAL A 27 30.08 2.95 0.09
N LYS A 28 29.68 1.72 -0.23
CA LYS A 28 28.26 1.39 -0.40
C LYS A 28 27.50 1.53 0.94
N PRO A 29 26.35 2.23 0.99
CA PRO A 29 25.49 2.21 2.16
C PRO A 29 25.02 0.78 2.43
N LYS A 30 24.98 0.38 3.71
CA LYS A 30 24.48 -0.95 4.13
C LYS A 30 23.36 -0.59 5.08
N TYR A 31 22.13 -0.76 4.61
CA TYR A 31 20.93 -0.45 5.38
C TYR A 31 20.72 -1.55 6.43
N LYS A 32 20.41 -1.16 7.68
CA LYS A 32 19.86 -2.10 8.67
C LYS A 32 18.52 -2.56 8.13
N PHE A 33 18.25 -3.87 8.20
CA PHE A 33 17.02 -4.56 7.78
C PHE A 33 15.82 -3.61 7.76
N VAL A 34 15.46 -3.10 6.58
CA VAL A 34 14.37 -2.16 6.46
C VAL A 34 13.11 -2.97 6.65
N ASN A 35 12.35 -2.64 7.68
CA ASN A 35 11.08 -3.30 7.88
C ASN A 35 10.21 -2.97 6.66
N VAL A 36 9.75 -4.00 5.95
CA VAL A 36 8.88 -3.88 4.77
C VAL A 36 7.71 -2.94 5.02
N TYR A 37 7.11 -2.99 6.21
CA TYR A 37 5.99 -2.12 6.59
C TYR A 37 6.36 -0.63 6.73
N THR A 38 7.65 -0.32 6.90
CA THR A 38 8.15 1.07 6.97
C THR A 38 8.66 1.58 5.63
N GLU A 39 9.10 0.68 4.75
CA GLU A 39 9.55 1.03 3.40
C GLU A 39 8.38 1.25 2.44
N PHE A 40 7.39 0.36 2.49
CA PHE A 40 6.22 0.39 1.60
C PHE A 40 4.98 0.91 2.35
N HIS A 41 5.09 2.12 2.89
CA HIS A 41 4.03 2.81 3.62
C HIS A 41 2.76 3.07 2.80
N GLU A 42 2.85 3.03 1.47
CA GLU A 42 1.73 3.16 0.53
C GLU A 42 0.83 1.92 0.53
N PHE A 43 1.32 0.78 1.00
CA PHE A 43 0.55 -0.43 1.15
C PHE A 43 0.10 -0.60 2.60
N SER A 44 -1.19 -0.87 2.77
CA SER A 44 -1.72 -1.32 4.05
C SER A 44 -1.10 -2.65 4.44
N ARG A 45 -1.08 -2.94 5.76
CA ARG A 45 -0.64 -4.24 6.27
C ARG A 45 -1.41 -5.43 5.67
N LYS A 46 -2.65 -5.20 5.25
CA LYS A 46 -3.48 -6.23 4.60
C LYS A 46 -2.99 -6.49 3.18
N GLU A 47 -2.70 -5.45 2.40
CA GLU A 47 -2.12 -5.57 1.07
C GLU A 47 -0.80 -6.31 1.12
N ILE A 48 0.11 -5.90 2.00
CA ILE A 48 1.43 -6.55 2.16
C ILE A 48 1.26 -8.04 2.48
N LYS A 49 0.34 -8.39 3.38
CA LYS A 49 0.06 -9.80 3.70
C LYS A 49 -0.49 -10.58 2.50
N GLN A 50 -1.34 -9.97 1.68
CA GLN A 50 -1.90 -10.63 0.51
C GLN A 50 -0.86 -10.77 -0.62
N TYR A 51 0.05 -9.80 -0.76
CA TYR A 51 1.21 -9.92 -1.63
C TYR A 51 2.15 -11.03 -1.14
N GLU A 52 2.34 -11.18 0.17
CA GLU A 52 3.10 -12.29 0.77
C GLU A 52 2.44 -13.64 0.48
N GLU A 53 1.11 -13.75 0.60
CA GLU A 53 0.37 -14.95 0.23
C GLU A 53 0.49 -15.28 -1.27
N THR A 54 0.48 -14.25 -2.12
CA THR A 54 0.68 -14.40 -3.57
C THR A 54 2.10 -14.86 -3.89
N PHE A 55 3.11 -14.24 -3.28
CA PHE A 55 4.52 -14.61 -3.40
C PHE A 55 4.74 -16.09 -3.03
N ASN A 56 4.28 -16.48 -1.83
CA ASN A 56 4.41 -17.84 -1.31
C ASN A 56 3.66 -18.89 -2.14
N LYS A 57 2.69 -18.49 -2.96
CA LYS A 57 1.98 -19.39 -3.87
C LYS A 57 2.80 -19.77 -5.09
N PHE A 58 3.74 -18.90 -5.49
CA PHE A 58 4.58 -19.09 -6.66
C PHE A 58 6.02 -19.50 -6.33
N ASP A 59 6.48 -19.22 -5.10
CA ASP A 59 7.71 -19.79 -4.53
C ASP A 59 7.49 -21.29 -4.24
N GLU A 60 7.80 -22.12 -5.25
CA GLU A 60 7.66 -23.59 -5.15
C GLU A 60 8.83 -24.17 -4.34
N GLY A 61 10.00 -23.54 -4.40
CA GLY A 61 11.20 -23.91 -3.66
C GLY A 61 11.12 -23.63 -2.16
N ARG A 62 10.26 -22.70 -1.73
CA ARG A 62 10.20 -22.12 -0.38
C ARG A 62 11.55 -21.61 0.10
N ASP A 63 12.36 -21.08 -0.82
CA ASP A 63 13.65 -20.50 -0.49
C ASP A 63 13.55 -19.00 -0.17
N GLY A 64 12.35 -18.41 -0.32
CA GLY A 64 12.10 -17.00 -0.06
C GLY A 64 12.43 -16.09 -1.24
N PHE A 65 12.69 -16.67 -2.41
CA PHE A 65 12.98 -15.98 -3.66
C PHE A 65 12.14 -16.55 -4.79
N LEU A 66 11.90 -15.76 -5.83
CA LEU A 66 11.35 -16.28 -7.09
C LEU A 66 12.46 -16.31 -8.13
N ASP A 67 12.82 -17.52 -8.56
CA ASP A 67 13.76 -17.70 -9.65
C ASP A 67 13.10 -17.49 -11.02
N LEU A 68 13.92 -17.42 -12.08
CA LEU A 68 13.41 -17.23 -13.45
C LEU A 68 12.41 -18.32 -13.89
N THR A 69 12.56 -19.55 -13.38
CA THR A 69 11.69 -20.67 -13.72
C THR A 69 10.34 -20.53 -13.03
N GLU A 70 10.32 -20.08 -11.78
CA GLU A 70 9.14 -19.82 -10.98
C GLU A 70 8.38 -18.61 -11.53
N VAL A 71 9.07 -17.51 -11.85
CA VAL A 71 8.46 -16.35 -12.52
C VAL A 71 7.86 -16.75 -13.87
N LYS A 72 8.52 -17.63 -14.64
CA LYS A 72 7.95 -18.17 -15.88
C LYS A 72 6.63 -18.92 -15.63
N ARG A 73 6.63 -19.87 -14.69
CA ARG A 73 5.44 -20.67 -14.36
C ARG A 73 4.31 -19.79 -13.82
N MET A 74 4.66 -18.77 -13.05
CA MET A 74 3.72 -17.77 -12.53
C MET A 74 3.02 -17.06 -13.69
N MET A 75 3.76 -16.52 -14.66
CA MET A 75 3.19 -15.82 -15.82
C MET A 75 2.34 -16.75 -16.71
N GLU A 76 2.74 -18.01 -16.87
CA GLU A 76 1.94 -19.03 -17.57
C GLU A 76 0.62 -19.31 -16.84
N ARG A 77 0.64 -19.44 -15.50
CA ARG A 77 -0.56 -19.66 -14.68
C ARG A 77 -1.53 -18.47 -14.70
N LEU A 78 -1.00 -17.26 -14.83
CA LEU A 78 -1.80 -16.03 -14.93
C LEU A 78 -2.36 -15.81 -16.35
N GLY A 79 -2.02 -16.65 -17.32
CA GLY A 79 -2.52 -16.53 -18.69
C GLY A 79 -1.83 -15.45 -19.52
N ALA A 80 -0.68 -14.95 -19.06
CA ALA A 80 0.10 -13.91 -19.74
C ALA A 80 1.55 -14.40 -19.96
N PRO A 81 1.78 -15.46 -20.74
CA PRO A 81 3.12 -16.02 -20.92
C PRO A 81 4.08 -14.99 -21.53
N GLN A 82 5.29 -14.93 -20.99
CA GLN A 82 6.34 -14.01 -21.44
C GLN A 82 7.49 -14.77 -22.11
N THR A 83 8.22 -14.10 -22.99
CA THR A 83 9.44 -14.67 -23.59
C THR A 83 10.55 -14.78 -22.56
N HIS A 84 11.55 -15.65 -22.78
CA HIS A 84 12.70 -15.76 -21.87
C HIS A 84 13.44 -14.42 -21.68
N LEU A 85 13.54 -13.63 -22.75
CA LEU A 85 14.15 -12.30 -22.68
C LEU A 85 13.27 -11.32 -21.90
N GLY A 86 11.95 -11.38 -22.10
CA GLY A 86 10.98 -10.59 -21.32
C GLY A 86 11.04 -10.90 -19.83
N LEU A 87 11.11 -12.18 -19.46
CA LEU A 87 11.24 -12.61 -18.06
C LEU A 87 12.53 -12.09 -17.42
N LYS A 88 13.66 -12.14 -18.14
CA LYS A 88 14.92 -11.55 -17.66
C LYS A 88 14.82 -10.04 -17.47
N ALA A 89 14.17 -9.35 -18.41
CA ALA A 89 13.96 -7.90 -18.29
C ALA A 89 13.07 -7.57 -17.09
N MET A 90 12.00 -8.34 -16.85
CA MET A 90 11.12 -8.17 -15.70
C MET A 90 11.87 -8.32 -14.38
N ILE A 91 12.73 -9.34 -14.25
CA ILE A 91 13.55 -9.54 -13.04
C ILE A 91 14.54 -8.38 -12.89
N ALA A 92 15.29 -8.07 -13.94
CA ALA A 92 16.31 -7.02 -13.93
C ALA A 92 15.76 -5.62 -13.61
N GLU A 93 14.47 -5.37 -13.84
CA GLU A 93 13.84 -4.10 -13.53
C GLU A 93 13.61 -3.89 -12.02
N VAL A 94 13.50 -4.96 -11.23
CA VAL A 94 13.24 -4.89 -9.78
C VAL A 94 14.34 -5.50 -8.92
N ASP A 95 15.26 -6.27 -9.51
CA ASP A 95 16.45 -6.83 -8.88
C ASP A 95 17.43 -5.70 -8.51
N GLU A 96 17.42 -5.29 -7.24
CA GLU A 96 18.26 -4.21 -6.73
C GLU A 96 19.61 -4.72 -6.22
N ASP A 97 19.69 -6.00 -5.82
CA ASP A 97 20.90 -6.60 -5.25
C ASP A 97 21.76 -7.40 -6.26
N GLY A 98 21.21 -7.68 -7.44
CA GLY A 98 21.86 -8.31 -8.58
C GLY A 98 21.95 -9.84 -8.48
N ASP A 99 21.11 -10.48 -7.68
CA ASP A 99 21.12 -11.93 -7.48
C ASP A 99 20.39 -12.73 -8.58
N ASN A 100 19.75 -12.02 -9.54
CA ASN A 100 18.93 -12.56 -10.63
C ASN A 100 17.71 -13.36 -10.16
N ARG A 101 17.24 -13.10 -8.95
CA ARG A 101 16.02 -13.62 -8.37
C ARG A 101 15.18 -12.42 -7.89
N ILE A 102 13.97 -12.71 -7.42
CA ILE A 102 13.10 -11.68 -6.84
C ILE A 102 12.85 -12.05 -5.39
N SER A 103 13.42 -11.27 -4.47
CA SER A 103 13.09 -11.34 -3.05
C SER A 103 11.68 -10.78 -2.79
N PHE A 104 11.10 -11.08 -1.61
CA PHE A 104 9.79 -10.52 -1.26
C PHE A 104 9.75 -8.97 -1.26
N ARG A 105 10.86 -8.32 -0.89
CA ARG A 105 10.99 -6.86 -0.93
C ARG A 105 10.89 -6.33 -2.37
N GLU A 106 11.59 -6.96 -3.31
CA GLU A 106 11.59 -6.58 -4.72
C GLU A 106 10.27 -6.94 -5.40
N PHE A 107 9.62 -8.00 -4.94
CA PHE A 107 8.26 -8.33 -5.35
C PHE A 107 7.26 -7.20 -5.03
N LEU A 108 7.38 -6.55 -3.86
CA LEU A 108 6.58 -5.38 -3.51
C LEU A 108 6.93 -4.15 -4.36
N LEU A 109 8.19 -4.04 -4.79
CA LEU A 109 8.63 -2.97 -5.68
C LEU A 109 7.88 -3.01 -7.03
N ILE A 110 7.51 -4.19 -7.53
CA ILE A 110 6.69 -4.35 -8.73
C ILE A 110 5.35 -3.61 -8.57
N TYR A 111 4.63 -3.86 -7.48
CA TYR A 111 3.33 -3.22 -7.22
C TYR A 111 3.48 -1.72 -6.97
N ARG A 112 4.60 -1.30 -6.37
CA ARG A 112 4.87 0.13 -6.14
C ARG A 112 5.03 0.85 -7.47
N LYS A 113 5.87 0.32 -8.36
CA LYS A 113 6.08 0.85 -9.71
C LYS A 113 4.79 0.86 -10.52
N ALA A 114 3.99 -0.22 -10.43
CA ALA A 114 2.68 -0.30 -11.08
C ALA A 114 1.75 0.83 -10.62
N ARG A 115 1.64 1.05 -9.30
CA ARG A 115 0.79 2.09 -8.72
C ARG A 115 1.29 3.50 -8.99
N ALA A 116 2.60 3.68 -9.09
CA ALA A 116 3.24 4.93 -9.49
C ALA A 116 3.10 5.23 -10.98
N GLY A 117 2.69 4.24 -11.80
CA GLY A 117 2.65 4.36 -13.26
C GLY A 117 4.04 4.46 -13.89
N GLU A 118 5.06 3.90 -13.22
CA GLU A 118 6.45 3.89 -13.68
C GLU A 118 6.77 2.70 -14.60
N LEU A 119 5.90 1.69 -14.64
CA LEU A 119 6.04 0.54 -15.52
C LEU A 119 5.69 0.93 -16.96
N GLU A 120 6.44 0.39 -17.91
CA GLU A 120 6.13 0.53 -19.34
C GLU A 120 4.76 -0.10 -19.65
N THR A 121 3.99 0.58 -20.51
CA THR A 121 2.69 0.10 -20.97
C THR A 121 2.83 -1.21 -21.73
N ASP A 122 1.98 -2.17 -21.42
CA ASP A 122 1.98 -3.55 -21.90
C ASP A 122 3.24 -4.37 -21.51
N SER A 123 4.01 -3.90 -20.51
CA SER A 123 5.12 -4.67 -19.96
C SER A 123 4.64 -5.92 -19.23
N GLY A 124 5.52 -6.93 -19.14
CA GLY A 124 5.24 -8.15 -18.39
C GLY A 124 4.96 -7.87 -16.90
N LEU A 125 5.61 -6.87 -16.31
CA LEU A 125 5.37 -6.45 -14.92
C LEU A 125 4.03 -5.74 -14.75
N GLU A 126 3.62 -4.91 -15.71
CA GLU A 126 2.28 -4.29 -15.67
C GLU A 126 1.19 -5.35 -15.80
N ALA A 127 1.33 -6.25 -16.76
CA ALA A 127 0.39 -7.36 -16.95
C ALA A 127 0.30 -8.21 -15.68
N PHE A 128 1.43 -8.49 -15.04
CA PHE A 128 1.49 -9.19 -13.76
C PHE A 128 0.71 -8.45 -12.68
N ALA A 129 1.06 -7.18 -12.41
CA ALA A 129 0.45 -6.38 -11.35
C ALA A 129 -1.07 -6.22 -11.54
N ARG A 130 -1.53 -6.10 -12.79
CA ARG A 130 -2.95 -6.03 -13.12
C ARG A 130 -3.69 -7.35 -12.88
N LEU A 131 -3.05 -8.48 -13.21
CA LEU A 131 -3.66 -9.81 -13.05
C LEU A 131 -3.67 -10.28 -11.59
N THR A 132 -2.75 -9.77 -10.78
CA THR A 132 -2.66 -10.04 -9.34
C THR A 132 -3.21 -8.90 -8.49
N GLU A 133 -3.86 -7.89 -9.09
CA GLU A 133 -4.38 -6.73 -8.37
C GLU A 133 -5.38 -7.18 -7.29
N ILE A 134 -5.13 -6.73 -6.06
CA ILE A 134 -5.84 -7.21 -4.87
C ILE A 134 -6.87 -6.17 -4.46
N ASN A 135 -8.16 -6.48 -4.64
CA ASN A 135 -9.24 -5.65 -4.13
C ASN A 135 -9.46 -5.93 -2.63
N VAL A 136 -8.74 -5.20 -1.79
CA VAL A 136 -8.73 -5.36 -0.32
C VAL A 136 -10.10 -5.10 0.31
N ASP A 137 -10.98 -4.34 -0.36
CA ASP A 137 -12.32 -4.03 0.12
C ASP A 137 -13.26 -5.24 0.07
N GLN A 138 -13.02 -6.19 -0.84
CA GLN A 138 -13.86 -7.39 -0.97
C GLN A 138 -13.58 -8.46 0.09
N VAL A 139 -12.35 -8.55 0.63
CA VAL A 139 -11.90 -9.78 1.29
C VAL A 139 -11.91 -9.78 2.82
N GLY A 140 -12.11 -8.67 3.54
CA GLY A 140 -11.98 -8.80 5.00
C GLY A 140 -12.13 -7.59 5.89
N VAL A 141 -13.19 -6.80 5.74
CA VAL A 141 -13.52 -5.81 6.78
C VAL A 141 -14.99 -5.62 7.10
N ASN A 142 -15.92 -6.24 6.38
CA ASN A 142 -17.34 -5.98 6.64
C ASN A 142 -17.75 -6.34 8.08
N GLY A 143 -17.22 -7.42 8.65
CA GLY A 143 -17.52 -7.80 10.04
C GLY A 143 -16.86 -6.92 11.10
N ALA A 144 -15.59 -6.54 10.91
CA ALA A 144 -14.88 -5.72 11.91
C ALA A 144 -15.24 -4.24 11.80
N LYS A 145 -15.39 -3.71 10.58
CA LYS A 145 -15.82 -2.33 10.33
C LYS A 145 -17.17 -2.08 10.99
N THR A 146 -18.16 -2.95 10.74
CA THR A 146 -19.49 -2.85 11.38
C THR A 146 -19.42 -2.95 12.89
N PHE A 147 -18.55 -3.81 13.43
CA PHE A 147 -18.38 -3.96 14.88
C PHE A 147 -17.73 -2.73 15.55
N PHE A 148 -16.70 -2.15 14.94
CA PHE A 148 -16.06 -0.93 15.45
C PHE A 148 -16.94 0.30 15.25
N GLU A 149 -17.64 0.40 14.13
CA GLU A 149 -18.60 1.47 13.83
C GLU A 149 -19.76 1.43 14.83
N ALA A 150 -20.33 0.24 15.09
CA ALA A 150 -21.35 0.04 16.13
C ALA A 150 -20.84 0.40 17.54
N LYS A 151 -19.58 0.07 17.86
CA LYS A 151 -18.99 0.37 19.18
C LYS A 151 -18.65 1.85 19.37
N ILE A 152 -18.22 2.54 18.31
CA ILE A 152 -18.04 3.99 18.31
C ILE A 152 -19.40 4.67 18.54
N GLU A 153 -20.44 4.19 17.86
CA GLU A 153 -21.80 4.70 18.01
C GLU A 153 -22.33 4.46 19.44
N GLU A 154 -22.11 3.28 20.03
CA GLU A 154 -22.48 2.96 21.41
C GLU A 154 -21.74 3.83 22.45
N LEU A 155 -20.43 4.03 22.27
CA LEU A 155 -19.64 4.93 23.11
C LEU A 155 -20.12 6.38 22.98
N SER A 156 -20.49 6.81 21.78
CA SER A 156 -21.05 8.13 21.56
C SER A 156 -22.42 8.30 22.22
N LYS A 157 -23.29 7.29 22.17
CA LYS A 157 -24.59 7.26 22.88
C LYS A 157 -24.45 7.32 24.40
N SER A 158 -23.33 6.86 24.97
CA SER A 158 -23.07 6.94 26.41
C SER A 158 -22.77 8.35 26.92
N ASN A 159 -22.39 9.28 26.03
CA ASN A 159 -22.26 10.68 26.39
C ASN A 159 -23.67 11.30 26.46
N LYS A 160 -24.05 11.78 27.65
CA LYS A 160 -25.36 12.39 27.97
C LYS A 160 -25.85 13.50 27.03
N PHE A 161 -25.00 13.98 26.12
CA PHE A 161 -25.27 15.05 25.17
C PHE A 161 -25.42 14.57 23.71
N HIS A 162 -25.26 13.28 23.41
CA HIS A 162 -25.27 12.80 22.03
C HIS A 162 -26.66 12.95 21.38
N ASP A 163 -27.71 12.55 22.10
CA ASP A 163 -29.09 12.74 21.63
C ASP A 163 -29.45 14.23 21.51
N GLU A 164 -28.91 15.08 22.40
CA GLU A 164 -29.12 16.53 22.40
C GLU A 164 -28.43 17.21 21.19
N ILE A 165 -27.21 16.78 20.85
CA ILE A 165 -26.47 17.28 19.68
C ILE A 165 -27.14 16.84 18.38
N ILE A 166 -27.65 15.61 18.30
CA ILE A 166 -28.36 15.12 17.12
C ILE A 166 -29.67 15.91 16.93
N GLN A 167 -30.45 16.08 18.00
CA GLN A 167 -31.69 16.88 17.94
C GLN A 167 -31.41 18.33 17.53
N GLU A 168 -30.38 18.97 18.09
CA GLU A 168 -30.03 20.36 17.75
C GLU A 168 -29.61 20.50 16.28
N GLN A 169 -28.82 19.55 15.74
CA GLN A 169 -28.41 19.60 14.34
C GLN A 169 -29.56 19.32 13.38
N GLU A 170 -30.47 18.41 13.73
CA GLU A 170 -31.64 18.09 12.91
C GLU A 170 -32.62 19.27 12.88
N GLU A 171 -32.84 19.94 14.02
CA GLU A 171 -33.68 21.14 14.11
C GLU A 171 -33.07 22.32 13.33
N LYS A 172 -31.76 22.58 13.48
CA LYS A 172 -31.05 23.60 12.70
C LYS A 172 -31.11 23.33 11.20
N ARG A 173 -30.97 22.07 10.78
CA ARG A 173 -31.06 21.69 9.38
C ARG A 173 -32.47 21.91 8.83
N ARG A 174 -33.49 21.52 9.59
CA ARG A 174 -34.90 21.70 9.20
C ARG A 174 -35.28 23.18 9.07
N GLU A 175 -34.85 24.02 10.02
CA GLU A 175 -35.05 25.47 9.94
C GLU A 175 -34.32 26.09 8.73
N ALA A 176 -33.10 25.64 8.44
CA ALA A 176 -32.32 26.14 7.32
C ALA A 176 -32.99 25.79 5.98
N GLU A 177 -33.51 24.57 5.84
CA GLU A 177 -34.27 24.12 4.68
C GLU A 177 -35.58 24.92 4.51
N GLU A 178 -36.30 25.18 5.60
CA GLU A 178 -37.53 25.98 5.57
C GLU A 178 -37.24 27.46 5.22
N LYS A 179 -36.19 28.04 5.80
CA LYS A 179 -35.71 29.39 5.46
C LYS A 179 -35.26 29.47 4.00
N ALA A 180 -34.60 28.44 3.48
CA ALA A 180 -34.18 28.37 2.08
C ALA A 180 -35.38 28.28 1.13
N MET A 181 -36.34 27.39 1.41
CA MET A 181 -37.60 27.30 0.65
C MET A 181 -38.39 28.61 0.71
N ARG A 182 -38.46 29.26 1.87
CA ARG A 182 -39.13 30.56 2.03
C ARG A 182 -38.45 31.64 1.18
N ARG A 183 -37.12 31.67 1.16
CA ARG A 183 -36.34 32.58 0.30
C ARG A 183 -36.56 32.28 -1.19
N GLN A 184 -36.62 31.02 -1.59
CA GLN A 184 -36.92 30.63 -2.97
C GLN A 184 -38.33 31.06 -3.38
N ARG A 185 -39.36 30.74 -2.58
CA ARG A 185 -40.74 31.18 -2.83
C ARG A 185 -40.87 32.70 -2.92
N PHE A 186 -40.13 33.44 -2.08
CA PHE A 186 -40.11 34.89 -2.16
C PHE A 186 -39.48 35.39 -3.47
N LYS A 187 -38.36 34.80 -3.90
CA LYS A 187 -37.71 35.14 -5.18
C LYS A 187 -38.61 34.82 -6.38
N GLU A 188 -39.27 33.66 -6.40
CA GLU A 188 -40.20 33.28 -7.46
C GLU A 188 -41.38 34.25 -7.54
N LYS A 189 -42.00 34.59 -6.39
CA LYS A 189 -43.12 35.53 -6.34
C LYS A 189 -42.71 36.97 -6.72
N ALA A 190 -41.48 37.38 -6.40
CA ALA A 190 -40.93 38.66 -6.84
C ALA A 190 -40.66 38.68 -8.35
N ALA A 191 -40.16 37.59 -8.93
CA ALA A 191 -39.97 37.46 -10.38
C ALA A 191 -41.30 37.50 -11.16
N LEU A 192 -42.37 36.90 -10.60
CA LEU A 192 -43.73 36.97 -11.14
C LEU A 192 -44.34 38.38 -11.12
N PHE A 193 -43.86 39.28 -10.26
CA PHE A 193 -44.36 40.66 -10.15
C PHE A 193 -43.58 41.67 -11.01
N GLN A 194 -42.50 41.24 -11.68
CA GLN A 194 -41.68 42.06 -12.58
C GLN A 194 -41.94 41.79 -14.07
N GLN A 195 -42.96 40.97 -14.41
CA GLN A 195 -43.39 40.70 -15.78
C GLN A 195 -44.67 41.48 -16.13
#